data_AF-A0ABC9U053-F1
#
_entry.id   AF-A0ABC9U053-F1
#
_cell.length_a   1.000
_cell.length_b   1.000
_cell.length_c   1.000
_cell.angle_alpha   90.00
_cell.angle_beta   90.00
_cell.angle_gamma   90.00
#
_symmetry.space_group_name_H-M   'P 1'
#
loop_
_entity.id
_entity.type
_entity.pdbx_description
1 polymer ?
#
loop_
_entity_poly.entity_id
_entity_poly.type
_entity_poly.pdbx_seq_one_letter_code
_entity_poly.pdbx_strand_id
1 'polypeptide(L)'
;MGRLLDTAAGYARGKGYLTFRNGISSAGFNIHGKKIENIADAIRDLECDRIDYKWMLDYGFRVIGIQPNAYEEGFHLIMMAKEI
;
A
#
# COMPACT_ATOMS: atom_id res chain seq x y z
N MET A 1 14.61 7.63 3.28
CA MET A 1 13.54 7.22 2.34
C MET A 1 12.89 8.41 1.64
N GLY A 2 12.40 9.44 2.35
CA GLY A 2 11.69 10.61 1.76
C GLY A 2 12.38 11.24 0.54
N ARG A 3 13.67 11.62 0.67
CA ARG A 3 14.44 12.22 -0.44
C ARG A 3 14.47 11.42 -1.74
N LEU A 4 14.45 10.08 -1.66
CA LEU A 4 14.43 9.22 -2.85
C LEU A 4 13.08 9.30 -3.56
N LEU A 5 11.98 9.20 -2.80
CA LEU A 5 10.63 9.31 -3.34
C LEU A 5 10.32 10.74 -3.84
N ASP A 6 10.83 11.77 -3.18
CA ASP A 6 10.67 13.16 -3.63
C ASP A 6 11.36 13.40 -4.98
N THR A 7 12.57 12.86 -5.14
CA THR A 7 13.34 12.94 -6.38
C THR A 7 12.63 12.17 -7.51
N ALA A 8 12.17 10.95 -7.22
CA ALA A 8 11.39 10.16 -8.16
C ALA A 8 10.09 10.90 -8.56
N ALA A 9 9.41 11.54 -7.60
CA ALA A 9 8.17 12.28 -7.84
C ALA A 9 8.42 13.48 -8.75
N GLY A 10 9.51 14.23 -8.52
CA GLY A 10 9.93 15.32 -9.39
C GLY A 10 10.18 14.86 -10.83
N TYR A 11 10.92 13.75 -11.00
CA TYR A 11 11.15 13.15 -12.32
C TYR A 11 9.83 12.72 -12.98
N ALA A 12 8.95 12.06 -12.24
CA ALA A 12 7.69 11.53 -12.75
C ALA A 12 6.70 12.64 -13.16
N ARG A 13 6.60 13.72 -12.37
CA ARG A 13 5.83 14.93 -12.76
C ARG A 13 6.34 15.54 -14.07
N GLY A 14 7.67 15.60 -14.25
CA GLY A 14 8.28 16.08 -15.49
C GLY A 14 7.95 15.22 -16.72
N LYS A 15 7.42 14.01 -16.53
CA LYS A 15 6.93 13.10 -17.58
C LYS A 15 5.40 13.09 -17.71
N GLY A 16 4.68 13.90 -16.92
CA GLY A 16 3.22 13.95 -16.93
C GLY A 16 2.53 12.85 -16.11
N TYR A 17 3.26 12.12 -15.26
CA TYR A 17 2.65 11.18 -14.32
C TYR A 17 2.06 11.93 -13.12
N LEU A 18 0.90 11.46 -12.64
CA LEU A 18 0.09 12.12 -11.60
C LEU A 18 0.06 11.35 -10.29
N THR A 19 0.51 10.09 -10.28
CA THR A 19 0.29 9.21 -9.13
C THR A 19 1.40 8.19 -8.99
N PHE A 20 1.88 8.03 -7.77
CA PHE A 20 2.66 6.88 -7.35
C PHE A 20 1.74 5.78 -6.86
N ARG A 21 1.94 4.58 -7.41
CA ARG A 21 1.33 3.35 -6.90
C ARG A 21 2.40 2.49 -6.27
N ASN A 22 2.06 1.87 -5.16
CA ASN A 22 2.93 0.94 -4.46
C ASN A 22 2.12 -0.25 -3.93
N GLY A 23 2.81 -1.31 -3.56
CA GLY A 23 2.23 -2.50 -2.96
C GLY A 23 3.05 -2.93 -1.75
N ILE A 24 2.37 -3.27 -0.66
CA ILE A 24 2.98 -3.86 0.53
C ILE A 24 2.31 -5.20 0.81
N SER A 25 3.12 -6.21 1.11
CA SER A 25 2.64 -7.56 1.37
C SER A 25 1.84 -7.59 2.68
N SER A 26 0.83 -8.47 2.78
CA SER A 26 -0.02 -8.56 3.98
C SER A 26 0.70 -9.09 5.21
N ALA A 27 1.95 -9.55 5.11
CA ALA A 27 2.71 -10.03 6.26
C ALA A 27 2.77 -8.97 7.37
N GLY A 28 2.33 -9.35 8.57
CA GLY A 28 2.22 -8.46 9.74
C GLY A 28 0.92 -7.64 9.82
N PHE A 29 0.03 -7.74 8.83
CA PHE A 29 -1.32 -7.17 8.89
C PHE A 29 -2.29 -8.17 9.53
N ASN A 30 -3.33 -7.65 10.17
CA ASN A 30 -4.40 -8.46 10.77
C ASN A 30 -5.15 -9.38 9.78
N ILE A 31 -5.04 -9.13 8.48
CA ILE A 31 -5.62 -9.97 7.41
C ILE A 31 -4.70 -11.09 6.90
N HIS A 32 -3.43 -11.16 7.33
CA HIS A 32 -2.49 -12.18 6.85
C HIS A 32 -2.93 -13.59 7.24
N GLY A 33 -2.83 -14.54 6.31
CA GLY A 33 -3.23 -15.93 6.50
C GLY A 33 -4.76 -16.14 6.57
N LYS A 34 -5.56 -15.10 6.29
CA LYS A 34 -7.02 -15.16 6.39
C LYS A 34 -7.68 -15.05 5.03
N LYS A 35 -8.85 -15.67 4.88
CA LYS A 35 -9.70 -15.42 3.72
C LYS A 35 -10.33 -14.03 3.83
N ILE A 36 -10.33 -13.29 2.72
CA ILE A 36 -11.01 -12.00 2.61
C ILE A 36 -12.39 -12.26 2.02
N GLU A 37 -13.44 -12.12 2.84
CA GLU A 37 -14.83 -12.24 2.39
C GLU A 37 -15.34 -10.93 1.76
N ASN A 38 -14.88 -9.78 2.28
CA ASN A 38 -15.25 -8.46 1.80
C ASN A 38 -14.03 -7.52 1.81
N ILE A 39 -13.68 -7.00 0.63
CA ILE A 39 -12.52 -6.11 0.46
C ILE A 39 -12.74 -4.77 1.17
N ALA A 40 -13.95 -4.21 1.15
CA ALA A 40 -14.22 -2.92 1.76
C ALA A 40 -14.09 -2.98 3.29
N ASP A 41 -14.61 -4.05 3.90
CA ASP A 41 -14.44 -4.30 5.33
C ASP A 41 -12.97 -4.54 5.68
N ALA A 42 -12.27 -5.36 4.89
CA ALA A 42 -10.84 -5.63 5.09
C ALA A 42 -9.95 -4.37 4.98
N ILE A 43 -10.33 -3.38 4.17
CA ILE A 43 -9.63 -2.08 4.10
C ILE A 43 -9.98 -1.20 5.29
N ARG A 44 -11.27 -1.11 5.65
CA ARG A 44 -11.74 -0.29 6.78
C ARG A 44 -11.10 -0.73 8.10
N ASP A 45 -11.02 -2.03 8.30
CA ASP A 45 -10.55 -2.64 9.55
C ASP A 45 -9.06 -3.05 9.45
N LEU A 46 -8.32 -2.51 8.48
CA LEU A 46 -6.93 -2.89 8.23
C LEU A 46 -5.99 -2.34 9.32
N GLU A 47 -5.26 -3.23 9.98
CA GLU A 47 -4.35 -2.87 11.07
C GLU A 47 -2.97 -3.53 10.90
N CYS A 48 -1.91 -2.77 11.19
CA CYS A 48 -0.53 -3.25 11.14
C CYS A 48 0.42 -2.34 11.91
N ASP A 49 1.34 -2.93 12.66
CA ASP A 49 2.38 -2.19 13.40
C ASP A 49 3.68 -1.97 12.64
N ARG A 50 3.75 -2.44 11.39
CA ARG A 50 4.96 -2.31 10.59
C ARG A 50 5.33 -0.84 10.37
N ILE A 51 6.60 -0.54 10.64
CA ILE A 51 7.16 0.82 10.55
C ILE A 51 7.12 1.33 9.12
N ASP A 52 7.39 0.48 8.13
CA ASP A 52 7.36 0.88 6.71
C ASP A 52 5.94 1.22 6.23
N TYR A 53 4.93 0.48 6.69
CA TYR A 53 3.53 0.82 6.44
C TYR A 53 3.15 2.18 7.05
N LYS A 54 3.42 2.38 8.35
CA LYS A 54 3.15 3.65 9.04
C LYS A 54 3.87 4.81 8.36
N TRP A 55 5.14 4.63 8.00
CA TRP A 55 5.92 5.64 7.29
C TRP A 55 5.32 6.01 5.93
N MET A 56 4.80 5.03 5.17
CA MET A 56 4.15 5.32 3.89
C MET A 56 2.88 6.15 4.05
N LEU A 57 2.07 5.84 5.07
CA LEU A 57 0.88 6.63 5.40
C LEU A 57 1.27 8.06 5.78
N ASP A 58 2.26 8.23 6.65
CA ASP A 58 2.79 9.54 7.06
C ASP A 58 3.35 10.34 5.87
N TYR A 59 3.98 9.63 4.91
CA TYR A 59 4.49 10.22 3.68
C TYR A 59 3.37 10.58 2.67
N GLY A 60 2.13 10.18 2.92
CA GLY A 60 0.94 10.59 2.16
C GLY A 60 0.39 9.52 1.20
N PHE A 61 0.85 8.27 1.28
CA PHE A 61 0.16 7.17 0.61
C PHE A 61 -1.15 6.84 1.32
N ARG A 62 -2.12 6.34 0.56
CA ARG A 62 -3.40 5.84 1.05
C ARG A 62 -3.63 4.43 0.50
N VAL A 63 -4.26 3.57 1.28
CA VAL A 63 -4.72 2.28 0.80
C VAL A 63 -5.82 2.50 -0.23
N ILE A 64 -5.69 1.91 -1.41
CA ILE A 64 -6.65 2.02 -2.52
C ILE A 64 -7.25 0.67 -2.92
N GLY A 65 -6.78 -0.42 -2.33
CA GLY A 65 -7.31 -1.75 -2.60
C GLY A 65 -6.49 -2.85 -1.95
N ILE A 66 -7.03 -4.06 -2.04
CA ILE A 66 -6.33 -5.29 -1.67
C ILE A 66 -6.46 -6.25 -2.84
N GLN A 67 -5.35 -6.83 -3.29
CA GLN A 67 -5.35 -7.97 -4.21
C GLN A 67 -5.19 -9.25 -3.39
N PRO A 68 -6.26 -10.06 -3.23
CA PRO A 68 -6.19 -11.27 -2.42
C PRO A 68 -5.28 -12.31 -3.04
N ASN A 69 -4.59 -13.10 -2.21
CA ASN A 69 -3.78 -14.24 -2.63
C ASN A 69 -2.75 -13.90 -3.72
N ALA A 70 -2.20 -12.68 -3.67
CA ALA A 70 -1.24 -12.19 -4.66
C ALA A 70 0.07 -12.99 -4.65
N TYR A 71 0.41 -13.60 -3.52
CA TYR A 71 1.61 -14.42 -3.37
C TYR A 71 1.27 -15.91 -3.17
N GLU A 72 0.30 -16.20 -2.30
CA GLU A 72 -0.27 -17.53 -2.02
C GLU A 72 -1.59 -17.36 -1.23
N GLU A 73 -2.28 -18.44 -0.92
CA GLU A 73 -3.53 -18.38 -0.14
C GLU A 73 -3.33 -17.71 1.22
N GLY A 74 -4.13 -16.68 1.53
CA GLY A 74 -3.98 -15.87 2.74
C GLY A 74 -2.84 -14.82 2.67
N PHE A 75 -2.08 -14.78 1.57
CA PHE A 75 -1.01 -13.82 1.38
C PHE A 75 -1.38 -12.78 0.31
N HIS A 76 -1.90 -11.64 0.78
CA HIS A 76 -2.48 -10.57 -0.03
C HIS A 76 -1.48 -9.44 -0.30
N LEU A 77 -1.77 -8.64 -1.31
CA LEU A 77 -1.08 -7.39 -1.58
C LEU A 77 -1.98 -6.22 -1.19
N ILE A 78 -1.53 -5.36 -0.29
CA ILE A 78 -2.17 -4.08 0.02
C ILE A 78 -1.69 -3.06 -1.00
N MET A 79 -2.59 -2.57 -1.83
CA MET A 79 -2.29 -1.57 -2.86
C MET A 79 -2.43 -0.17 -2.27
N MET A 80 -1.45 0.68 -2.51
CA MET A 80 -1.44 2.05 -2.04
C MET A 80 -1.17 3.03 -3.17
N ALA A 81 -1.69 4.26 -3.04
CA ALA A 81 -1.39 5.34 -3.94
C ALA A 81 -1.16 6.67 -3.23
N LYS A 82 -0.33 7.51 -3.85
CA LYS A 82 -0.08 8.90 -3.46
C LYS A 82 -0.07 9.76 -4.71
N GLU A 83 -0.79 10.87 -4.68
CA GLU A 83 -0.71 11.88 -5.73
C GLU A 83 0.69 12.52 -5.73
N ILE A 84 1.27 12.65 -6.93
CA ILE A 84 2.53 13.35 -7.16
C ILE A 84 2.26 14.57 -8.01
#